data_AF-A0A0D3C1X5-F1
#
_entry.id   AF-A0A0D3C1X5-F1
#
_cell.length_a   1.000
_cell.length_b   1.000
_cell.length_c   1.000
_cell.angle_alpha   90.00
_cell.angle_beta   90.00
_cell.angle_gamma   90.00
#
_symmetry.space_group_name_H-M   'P 1'
#
loop_
_entity.id
_entity.type
_entity.pdbx_description
1 polymer ?
#
loop_
_entity_poly.entity_id
_entity_poly.type
_entity_poly.pdbx_seq_one_letter_code
_entity_poly.pdbx_strand_id
1 'polypeptide(L)'
;MNQTQPEEETILRTNKPDLVFYDSADWIPEIAKPVGAKNVCYNTFSAASIALTLVPAAEREIIDGKEMSVEELAKPPLGYPSSKVVLLVHEAKASYGGDTRALILSSMGKLLRCDRYKNLP
;
A
#
# COMPACT_ATOMS: atom_id res chain seq x y z
N MET A 1 11.09 -3.38 -9.04
CA MET A 1 10.77 -4.45 -10.00
C MET A 1 10.20 -3.78 -11.24
N ASN A 2 11.05 -3.32 -12.16
CA ASN A 2 10.61 -2.50 -13.31
C ASN A 2 11.14 -3.07 -14.64
N GLN A 3 11.59 -4.33 -14.64
CA GLN A 3 12.21 -4.94 -15.80
C GLN A 3 11.21 -5.15 -16.94
N THR A 4 9.92 -5.31 -16.63
CA THR A 4 8.82 -5.47 -17.61
C THR A 4 8.18 -4.15 -18.03
N GLN A 5 8.67 -3.01 -17.52
CA GLN A 5 8.10 -1.70 -17.80
C GLN A 5 8.07 -1.37 -19.31
N PRO A 6 9.13 -1.63 -20.10
CA PRO A 6 9.10 -1.35 -21.54
C PRO A 6 8.05 -2.16 -22.30
N GLU A 7 7.89 -3.44 -21.97
CA GLU A 7 6.91 -4.33 -22.60
C GLU A 7 5.48 -3.89 -22.25
N GLU A 8 5.22 -3.59 -20.98
CA GLU A 8 3.90 -3.15 -20.53
C GLU A 8 3.54 -1.77 -21.10
N GLU A 9 4.49 -0.83 -21.21
CA GLU A 9 4.26 0.44 -21.89
C GLU A 9 3.88 0.24 -23.36
N THR A 10 4.55 -0.70 -24.04
CA THR A 10 4.23 -1.05 -25.43
C THR A 10 2.81 -1.61 -25.54
N ILE A 11 2.41 -2.49 -24.61
CA ILE A 11 1.05 -3.06 -24.54
C ILE A 11 0.01 -1.95 -24.33
N LEU A 12 0.23 -1.05 -23.38
CA LEU A 12 -0.70 0.05 -23.07
C LEU A 12 -0.87 0.99 -24.26
N ARG A 13 0.21 1.40 -24.92
CA ARG A 13 0.17 2.30 -26.08
C ARG A 13 -0.52 1.66 -27.29
N THR A 14 -0.37 0.36 -27.46
CA THR A 14 -0.95 -0.39 -28.57
C THR A 14 -2.46 -0.61 -28.37
N ASN A 15 -2.86 -1.09 -27.20
CA ASN A 15 -4.24 -1.49 -26.93
C ASN A 15 -5.14 -0.33 -26.49
N LYS A 16 -4.56 0.73 -25.91
CA LYS A 16 -5.28 1.92 -25.41
C LYS A 16 -6.48 1.58 -24.51
N PRO A 17 -6.27 0.85 -23.40
CA PRO A 17 -7.37 0.47 -22.52
C PRO A 17 -7.97 1.69 -21.80
N ASP A 18 -9.27 1.65 -21.50
CA ASP A 18 -9.93 2.66 -20.67
C ASP A 18 -9.58 2.54 -19.17
N LEU A 19 -9.22 1.32 -18.73
CA LEU A 19 -8.97 0.96 -17.34
C LEU A 19 -7.84 -0.08 -17.22
N VAL A 20 -6.93 0.13 -16.28
CA VAL A 20 -5.81 -0.76 -15.96
C VAL A 20 -5.89 -1.19 -14.49
N PHE A 21 -5.93 -2.50 -14.25
CA PHE A 21 -5.76 -3.09 -12.93
C PHE A 21 -4.30 -3.52 -12.76
N TYR A 22 -3.68 -3.18 -11.64
CA TYR A 22 -2.30 -3.54 -11.32
C TYR A 22 -2.13 -3.78 -9.83
N ASP A 23 -1.16 -4.58 -9.41
CA ASP A 23 -0.95 -4.92 -8.00
C ASP A 23 0.26 -4.19 -7.39
N SER A 24 1.47 -4.73 -7.56
CA SER A 24 2.73 -4.29 -6.95
C SER A 24 3.59 -3.45 -7.88
N ALA A 25 3.21 -3.34 -9.16
CA ALA A 25 3.90 -2.55 -10.16
C ALA A 25 3.56 -1.05 -10.01
N ASP A 26 4.20 -0.41 -9.03
CA ASP A 26 3.96 0.99 -8.64
C ASP A 26 4.27 2.04 -9.73
N TRP A 27 4.86 1.62 -10.84
CA TRP A 27 5.19 2.41 -12.04
C TRP A 27 4.10 2.34 -13.12
N ILE A 28 3.10 1.45 -13.02
CA ILE A 28 1.98 1.36 -13.97
C ILE A 28 1.27 2.70 -14.15
N PRO A 29 0.91 3.45 -13.09
CA PRO A 29 0.20 4.71 -13.28
C PRO A 29 0.98 5.73 -14.12
N GLU A 30 2.32 5.68 -14.07
CA GLU A 30 3.19 6.58 -14.83
C GLU A 30 3.14 6.28 -16.33
N ILE A 31 3.22 5.00 -16.72
CA ILE A 31 3.19 4.58 -18.13
C ILE A 31 1.77 4.55 -18.73
N ALA A 32 0.73 4.46 -17.88
CA ALA A 32 -0.67 4.49 -18.31
C ALA A 32 -1.18 5.94 -18.53
N LYS A 33 -0.61 6.92 -17.83
CA LYS A 33 -1.02 8.34 -17.92
C LYS A 33 -1.03 8.90 -19.35
N PRO A 34 -0.02 8.67 -20.22
CA PRO A 34 -0.02 9.18 -21.60
C PRO A 34 -1.13 8.59 -22.49
N VAL A 35 -1.69 7.43 -22.10
CA VAL A 35 -2.74 6.74 -22.84
C VAL A 35 -4.14 7.18 -22.35
N GLY A 36 -4.22 7.88 -21.22
CA GLY A 36 -5.48 8.36 -20.64
C GLY A 36 -6.27 7.28 -19.89
N ALA A 37 -5.66 6.12 -19.64
CA ALA A 37 -6.31 5.04 -18.91
C ALA A 37 -6.52 5.41 -17.43
N LYS A 38 -7.67 5.00 -16.87
CA LYS A 38 -7.89 5.01 -15.42
C LYS A 38 -7.11 3.86 -14.80
N ASN A 39 -6.60 4.05 -13.59
CA ASN A 39 -5.76 3.06 -12.91
C ASN A 39 -6.41 2.63 -11.61
N VAL A 40 -6.45 1.32 -11.35
CA VAL A 40 -6.92 0.73 -10.10
C VAL A 40 -5.83 -0.18 -9.56
N CYS A 41 -5.31 0.17 -8.37
CA CYS A 41 -4.41 -0.72 -7.66
C CYS A 41 -5.24 -1.84 -7.00
N TYR A 42 -5.14 -3.04 -7.58
CA TYR A 42 -5.76 -4.25 -7.10
C TYR A 42 -4.82 -4.93 -6.11
N ASN A 43 -5.17 -4.86 -4.82
CA ASN A 43 -4.38 -5.43 -3.76
C ASN A 43 -5.03 -6.71 -3.20
N THR A 44 -4.25 -7.76 -3.03
CA THR A 44 -4.67 -9.02 -2.38
C THR A 44 -4.55 -8.96 -0.85
N PHE A 45 -3.87 -7.94 -0.30
CA PHE A 45 -3.81 -7.71 1.14
C PHE A 45 -5.17 -7.34 1.72
N SER A 46 -5.45 -7.80 2.93
CA SER A 46 -6.66 -7.42 3.65
C SER A 46 -6.67 -5.92 3.98
N ALA A 47 -7.85 -5.31 4.06
CA ALA A 47 -7.99 -3.91 4.46
C ALA A 47 -7.39 -3.64 5.86
N ALA A 48 -7.46 -4.61 6.78
CA ALA A 48 -6.84 -4.51 8.10
C ALA A 48 -5.31 -4.52 8.03
N SER A 49 -4.71 -5.38 7.19
CA SER A 49 -3.27 -5.39 6.96
C SER A 49 -2.79 -4.04 6.41
N ILE A 50 -3.46 -3.54 5.38
CA ILE A 50 -3.14 -2.24 4.78
C ILE A 50 -3.27 -1.12 5.83
N ALA A 51 -4.37 -1.08 6.58
CA ALA A 51 -4.60 -0.03 7.56
C ALA A 51 -3.60 -0.10 8.72
N LEU A 52 -3.32 -1.28 9.30
CA LEU A 52 -2.38 -1.40 10.42
C LEU A 52 -0.92 -1.20 10.01
N THR A 53 -0.58 -1.43 8.74
CA THR A 53 0.75 -1.13 8.19
C THR A 53 0.90 0.34 7.77
N LEU A 54 -0.17 1.03 7.35
CA LEU A 54 -0.09 2.40 6.82
C LEU A 54 -0.52 3.49 7.81
N VAL A 55 -1.46 3.22 8.71
CA VAL A 55 -1.85 4.12 9.82
C VAL A 55 -0.60 4.32 10.69
N PRO A 56 -0.24 5.58 11.00
CA PRO A 56 1.13 6.09 11.06
C PRO A 56 2.14 5.03 11.45
N ALA A 57 2.71 4.38 10.43
CA ALA A 57 3.74 3.35 10.52
C ALA A 57 5.00 3.78 11.31
N ALA A 58 5.07 5.04 11.75
CA ALA A 58 6.14 5.62 12.56
C ALA A 58 5.73 5.93 14.01
N GLU A 59 4.44 6.14 14.34
CA GLU A 59 4.03 6.50 15.72
C GLU A 59 3.89 5.29 16.64
N ARG A 60 3.76 4.10 16.07
CA ARG A 60 3.57 2.84 16.81
C ARG A 60 4.76 1.91 16.77
N GLU A 61 5.77 2.17 15.94
CA GLU A 61 6.95 1.31 15.97
C GLU A 61 7.84 1.70 17.14
N ILE A 62 7.84 2.98 17.50
CA ILE A 62 8.64 3.54 18.58
C ILE A 62 7.76 4.49 19.40
N ILE A 63 7.39 4.09 20.61
CA ILE A 63 6.79 4.99 21.62
C ILE A 63 7.86 5.23 22.68
N ASP A 64 8.16 6.50 22.96
CA ASP A 64 9.19 6.92 23.94
C ASP A 64 10.57 6.28 23.70
N GLY A 65 10.94 6.02 22.43
CA GLY A 65 12.23 5.43 22.07
C GLY A 65 12.31 3.90 22.16
N LYS A 66 11.19 3.22 22.47
CA LYS A 66 11.13 1.75 22.58
C LYS A 66 10.38 1.11 21.42
N GLU A 67 10.99 0.09 20.82
CA GLU A 67 10.34 -0.78 19.82
C GLU A 67 9.14 -1.52 20.43
N MET A 68 7.98 -1.40 19.79
CA MET A 68 6.78 -2.14 20.19
C MET A 68 6.91 -3.62 19.83
N SER A 69 6.46 -4.50 20.73
CA SER A 69 6.37 -5.93 20.44
C SER A 69 5.31 -6.21 19.37
N VAL A 70 5.41 -7.34 18.67
CA VAL A 70 4.43 -7.67 17.62
C VAL A 70 3.02 -7.85 18.20
N GLU A 71 2.92 -8.33 19.43
CA GLU A 71 1.67 -8.46 20.17
C GLU A 71 1.01 -7.09 20.43
N GLU A 72 1.81 -6.05 20.65
CA GLU A 72 1.30 -4.69 20.81
C GLU A 72 0.94 -4.06 19.46
N LEU A 73 1.72 -4.32 18.42
CA LEU A 73 1.43 -3.89 17.05
C LEU A 73 0.15 -4.54 16.49
N ALA A 74 -0.19 -5.75 16.93
CA ALA A 74 -1.44 -6.42 16.57
C ALA A 74 -2.70 -5.72 17.12
N LYS A 75 -2.57 -4.85 18.12
CA LYS A 75 -3.71 -4.12 18.68
C LYS A 75 -4.11 -2.96 17.76
N PRO A 76 -5.39 -2.75 17.47
CA PRO A 76 -5.81 -1.67 16.56
C PRO A 76 -5.48 -0.26 17.10
N PRO A 77 -5.30 0.72 16.19
CA PRO A 77 -5.57 2.14 16.33
C PRO A 77 -6.31 2.66 17.55
N LEU A 78 -5.87 3.73 18.21
CA LEU A 78 -6.91 4.64 18.69
C LEU A 78 -7.59 5.25 17.45
N GLY A 79 -8.92 5.15 17.37
CA GLY A 79 -9.68 5.64 16.22
C GLY A 79 -9.70 4.70 15.00
N TYR A 80 -9.18 3.47 15.10
CA TYR A 80 -9.37 2.49 14.02
C TYR A 80 -10.85 2.12 13.89
N PRO A 81 -11.41 2.12 12.66
CA PRO A 81 -12.86 2.10 12.45
C PRO A 81 -13.55 0.77 12.78
N SER A 82 -12.80 -0.30 13.08
CA SER A 82 -13.38 -1.64 13.31
C SER A 82 -12.81 -2.32 14.55
N SER A 83 -13.69 -2.79 15.43
CA SER A 83 -13.30 -3.65 16.57
C SER A 83 -13.26 -5.14 16.22
N LYS A 84 -13.75 -5.53 15.02
CA LYS A 84 -13.89 -6.93 14.60
C LYS A 84 -12.90 -7.34 13.53
N VAL A 85 -12.53 -6.40 12.65
CA VAL A 85 -11.61 -6.65 11.53
C VAL A 85 -10.23 -6.18 11.96
N VAL A 86 -9.59 -6.97 12.82
CA VAL A 86 -8.24 -6.74 13.36
C VAL A 86 -7.37 -7.94 13.06
N LEU A 87 -6.07 -7.74 12.91
CA LEU A 87 -5.15 -8.85 12.68
C LEU A 87 -4.97 -9.68 13.96
N LEU A 88 -4.95 -10.99 13.79
CA LEU A 88 -4.47 -11.89 14.83
C LEU A 88 -2.95 -11.70 14.98
N VAL A 89 -2.41 -12.06 16.15
CA VAL A 89 -0.98 -11.88 16.45
C VAL A 89 -0.07 -12.50 15.40
N HIS A 90 -0.41 -13.68 14.86
CA HIS A 90 0.41 -14.32 13.82
C HIS A 90 0.27 -13.64 12.44
N GLU A 91 -0.88 -13.06 12.12
CA GLU A 91 -1.11 -12.29 10.90
C GLU A 91 -0.38 -10.94 10.96
N ALA A 92 -0.36 -10.32 12.15
CA ALA A 92 0.46 -9.15 12.45
C ALA A 92 1.95 -9.46 12.29
N LYS A 93 2.44 -10.62 12.80
CA LYS A 93 3.82 -11.07 12.57
C LYS A 93 4.17 -11.18 11.10
N ALA A 94 3.28 -11.75 10.29
CA ALA A 94 3.48 -11.79 8.84
C ALA A 94 3.47 -10.40 8.20
N SER A 95 2.59 -9.50 8.66
CA SER A 95 2.41 -8.15 8.09
C SER A 95 3.54 -7.17 8.47
N TYR A 96 4.07 -7.27 9.70
CA TYR A 96 5.21 -6.46 10.20
C TYR A 96 6.57 -7.10 9.89
N GLY A 97 6.61 -8.32 9.38
CA GLY A 97 7.83 -8.92 8.84
C GLY A 97 8.42 -8.08 7.71
N GLY A 98 9.74 -7.89 7.72
CA GLY A 98 10.44 -6.89 6.90
C GLY A 98 10.02 -6.85 5.43
N ASP A 99 9.91 -8.00 4.77
CA ASP A 99 9.60 -8.08 3.34
C ASP A 99 8.16 -7.66 3.01
N THR A 100 7.18 -8.06 3.83
CA THR A 100 5.76 -7.74 3.58
C THR A 100 5.46 -6.27 3.86
N ARG A 101 6.05 -5.73 4.94
CA ARG A 101 5.94 -4.32 5.27
C ARG A 101 6.55 -3.44 4.18
N ALA A 102 7.74 -3.78 3.68
CA ALA A 102 8.39 -3.07 2.59
C ALA A 102 7.56 -3.09 1.30
N LEU A 103 6.92 -4.22 1.00
CA LEU A 103 6.04 -4.34 -0.16
C LEU A 103 4.81 -3.42 -0.04
N ILE A 104 4.08 -3.48 1.08
CA ILE A 104 2.90 -2.61 1.31
C ILE A 104 3.30 -1.12 1.26
N LEU A 105 4.41 -0.74 1.89
CA LEU A 105 4.90 0.64 1.87
C LEU A 105 5.34 1.11 0.48
N SER A 106 5.99 0.25 -0.30
CA SER A 106 6.43 0.62 -1.65
C SER A 106 5.23 0.77 -2.61
N SER A 107 4.29 -0.18 -2.60
CA SER A 107 3.09 -0.13 -3.44
C SER A 107 2.15 1.01 -3.05
N MET A 108 1.82 1.16 -1.76
CA MET A 108 0.81 2.12 -1.30
C MET A 108 1.38 3.51 -0.98
N GLY A 109 2.67 3.62 -0.65
CA GLY A 109 3.30 4.89 -0.28
C GLY A 109 3.42 5.88 -1.43
N LYS A 110 3.46 5.42 -2.69
CA LYS A 110 3.35 6.29 -3.87
C LYS A 110 1.91 6.72 -4.14
N LEU A 111 0.94 5.81 -3.97
CA LEU A 111 -0.50 6.10 -4.12
C LEU A 111 -0.98 7.15 -3.12
N LEU A 112 -0.68 6.99 -1.83
CA LEU A 112 -1.11 7.92 -0.77
C LEU A 112 -0.41 9.29 -0.84
N ARG A 113 0.76 9.40 -1.49
CA ARG A 113 1.37 10.70 -1.79
C ARG A 113 0.57 11.50 -2.82
N CYS A 114 -0.19 10.83 -3.67
CA CYS A 114 -1.05 11.48 -4.65
C CYS A 114 -2.29 12.13 -4.01
N ASP A 115 -2.79 11.59 -2.90
CA ASP A 115 -3.95 12.14 -2.19
C ASP A 115 -3.59 13.26 -1.19
N ARG A 116 -2.35 13.29 -0.69
CA ARG A 116 -1.89 14.36 0.20
C ARG A 116 -1.75 15.74 -0.46
N TYR A 117 -1.70 15.83 -1.79
CA TYR A 117 -1.64 17.12 -2.50
C TYR A 117 -3.00 17.67 -2.93
N LYS A 118 -4.11 16.97 -2.64
CA LYS A 118 -5.46 17.46 -2.97
C LYS A 118 -6.16 18.20 -1.84
N ASN A 119 -5.57 18.24 -0.64
CA ASN A 119 -6.15 18.86 0.56
C ASN A 119 -5.11 19.61 1.41
N LEU A 120 -4.26 20.43 0.81
CA LEU A 120 -3.64 21.54 1.55
C LEU A 120 -4.41 22.83 1.22
N PRO A 121 -4.69 23.68 2.22
CA PRO A 121 -5.24 25.02 1.99
C PRO A 121 -4.30 25.89 1.16
#